data_AF-A0A6F9AIZ8-F1
#
_entry.id   AF-A0A6F9AIZ8-F1
#
_cell.length_a   1.000
_cell.length_b   1.000
_cell.length_c   1.000
_cell.angle_alpha   90.00
_cell.angle_beta   90.00
_cell.angle_gamma   90.00
#
_symmetry.space_group_name_H-M   'P 1'
#
loop_
_entity.id
_entity.type
_entity.pdbx_description
1 polymer ?
#
loop_
_entity_poly.entity_id
_entity_poly.type
_entity_poly.pdbx_seq_one_letter_code
_entity_poly.pdbx_strand_id
1 'polypeptide(L)'
;MASQAWQLESSLRRSARLGLEVLERASRRRVDWSSSVSPSPNTTSTDGNAGNEVLGNSAHTSLDDAFETIAEFMAQTTYQCKARSSPEDFHIEVSPGTYAITAGMQDSQQQTRLVRINAGESMNLTFHL
;
A
#
# COMPACT_ATOMS: atom_id res chain seq x y z
N MET A 1 16.69 -27.72 -31.49
CA MET A 1 15.62 -26.72 -31.70
C MET A 1 14.25 -27.19 -31.20
N ALA A 2 13.91 -28.49 -31.24
CA ALA A 2 12.59 -28.99 -30.82
C ALA A 2 12.27 -28.86 -29.30
N SER A 3 13.28 -28.87 -28.43
CA SER A 3 13.08 -28.82 -26.97
C SER A 3 12.57 -27.47 -26.47
N GLN A 4 13.01 -26.36 -27.07
CA GLN A 4 12.58 -25.01 -26.69
C GLN A 4 11.11 -24.76 -27.09
N ALA A 5 10.70 -25.22 -28.27
CA ALA A 5 9.31 -25.12 -28.73
C ALA A 5 8.34 -25.89 -27.82
N TRP A 6 8.75 -27.07 -27.36
CA TRP A 6 7.94 -27.89 -26.46
C TRP A 6 7.80 -27.27 -25.06
N GLN A 7 8.87 -26.65 -24.55
CA GLN A 7 8.85 -25.93 -23.28
C GLN A 7 7.92 -24.72 -23.34
N LEU A 8 7.99 -23.91 -24.41
CA LEU A 8 7.13 -22.75 -24.63
C LEU A 8 5.64 -23.11 -24.66
N GLU A 9 5.25 -24.11 -25.44
CA GLU A 9 3.87 -24.59 -25.51
C GLU A 9 3.37 -25.10 -24.14
N SER A 10 4.23 -25.82 -23.40
CA SER A 10 3.87 -26.30 -22.06
C SER A 10 3.64 -25.15 -21.07
N SER A 11 4.43 -24.08 -21.16
CA SER A 11 4.29 -22.90 -20.32
C SER A 11 3.04 -22.10 -20.67
N LEU A 12 2.75 -21.93 -21.98
CA LEU A 12 1.54 -21.26 -22.46
C LEU A 12 0.26 -22.00 -22.03
N ARG A 13 0.26 -23.34 -22.11
CA ARG A 13 -0.86 -24.15 -21.63
C ARG A 13 -1.06 -24.05 -20.12
N ARG A 14 0.03 -23.99 -19.34
CA ARG A 14 -0.04 -23.80 -17.89
C ARG A 14 -0.58 -22.41 -17.54
N SER A 15 -0.09 -21.35 -18.19
CA SER A 15 -0.55 -19.98 -17.91
C SER A 15 -2.01 -19.78 -18.32
N ALA A 16 -2.47 -20.38 -19.43
CA ALA A 16 -3.88 -20.33 -19.82
C ALA A 16 -4.81 -20.96 -18.78
N ARG A 17 -4.41 -22.09 -18.17
CA ARG A 17 -5.18 -22.74 -17.09
C ARG A 17 -5.25 -21.86 -15.84
N LEU A 18 -4.10 -21.34 -15.40
CA LEU A 18 -4.04 -20.45 -14.25
C LEU A 18 -4.83 -19.16 -14.48
N GLY A 19 -4.82 -18.62 -15.70
CA GLY A 19 -5.61 -17.45 -16.10
C GLY A 19 -7.12 -17.67 -15.95
N LEU A 20 -7.62 -18.86 -16.32
CA LEU A 20 -9.03 -19.23 -16.12
C LEU A 20 -9.40 -19.32 -14.63
N GLU A 21 -8.53 -19.91 -13.80
CA GLU A 21 -8.76 -19.96 -12.36
C GLU A 21 -8.82 -18.57 -11.71
N VAL A 22 -7.97 -17.65 -12.16
CA VAL A 22 -7.98 -16.25 -11.71
C VAL A 22 -9.26 -15.56 -12.15
N LEU A 23 -9.68 -15.76 -13.40
CA LEU A 23 -10.93 -15.21 -13.93
C LEU A 23 -12.16 -15.71 -13.14
N GLU A 24 -12.22 -17.01 -12.85
CA GLU A 24 -13.31 -17.58 -12.05
C GLU A 24 -13.29 -17.02 -10.62
N ARG A 25 -12.12 -16.95 -9.97
CA ARG A 25 -11.96 -16.34 -8.65
C ARG A 25 -12.29 -14.85 -8.63
N ALA A 26 -12.06 -14.13 -9.71
CA ALA A 26 -12.43 -12.72 -9.85
C ALA A 26 -13.95 -12.57 -10.07
N SER A 27 -14.55 -13.41 -10.91
CA SER A 27 -15.99 -13.44 -11.18
C SER A 27 -16.80 -13.68 -9.91
N ARG A 28 -16.38 -14.62 -9.04
CA ARG A 28 -17.02 -14.89 -7.74
C ARG A 28 -16.96 -13.71 -6.77
N ARG A 29 -15.99 -12.81 -6.96
CA ARG A 29 -15.81 -11.59 -6.14
C ARG A 29 -16.32 -10.34 -6.86
N ARG A 30 -17.09 -10.50 -7.94
CA ARG A 30 -17.67 -9.37 -8.64
C ARG A 30 -18.61 -8.63 -7.69
N VAL A 31 -18.29 -7.37 -7.42
CA VAL A 31 -19.12 -6.47 -6.62
C VAL A 31 -20.13 -5.84 -7.58
N ASP A 32 -21.41 -6.13 -7.37
CA ASP A 32 -22.49 -5.42 -8.06
C ASP A 32 -22.71 -4.07 -7.37
N TRP A 33 -22.10 -3.03 -7.94
CA TRP A 33 -22.27 -1.65 -7.48
C TRP A 33 -23.70 -1.13 -7.62
N SER A 34 -24.62 -1.87 -8.27
CA SER A 34 -26.00 -1.43 -8.51
C SER A 34 -26.97 -1.68 -7.35
N SER A 35 -26.55 -2.27 -6.23
CA SER A 35 -27.43 -2.50 -5.07
C SER A 35 -27.44 -1.37 -4.04
N SER A 36 -26.79 -0.23 -4.33
CA SER A 36 -26.75 0.94 -3.44
C SER A 36 -27.83 1.99 -3.75
N VAL A 37 -29.02 1.59 -4.20
CA VAL A 37 -30.20 2.47 -4.16
C VAL A 37 -31.33 1.71 -3.49
N SER A 38 -31.28 1.66 -2.16
CA SER A 38 -32.47 1.46 -1.34
C SER A 38 -32.70 2.77 -0.57
N PRO A 39 -33.66 3.61 -0.98
CA PRO A 39 -34.19 4.64 -0.10
C PRO A 39 -34.91 3.89 1.03
N SER A 40 -34.35 3.90 2.23
CA SER A 40 -35.03 3.39 3.42
C SER A 40 -36.29 4.23 3.65
N PRO A 41 -37.51 3.65 3.63
CA PRO A 41 -38.73 4.39 3.93
C PRO A 41 -39.11 4.19 5.39
N ASN A 42 -38.74 5.15 6.22
CA ASN A 42 -39.30 5.37 7.56
C ASN A 42 -39.11 6.86 7.86
N THR A 43 -40.12 7.73 7.96
CA THR A 43 -41.52 7.58 8.34
C THR A 43 -42.31 8.80 7.82
N THR A 44 -43.52 8.54 7.32
CA THR A 44 -44.72 9.39 7.39
C THR A 44 -44.57 10.87 7.00
N SER A 45 -44.89 11.16 5.74
CA SER A 45 -45.46 12.45 5.32
C SER A 45 -46.84 12.63 5.99
N THR A 46 -46.94 13.58 6.92
CA THR A 46 -48.20 14.23 7.28
C THR A 46 -47.96 15.72 7.15
N ASP A 47 -48.52 16.29 6.09
CA ASP A 47 -48.61 17.72 5.87
C ASP A 47 -49.33 18.40 7.04
N GLY A 48 -48.76 19.48 7.56
CA GLY A 48 -49.46 20.33 8.51
C GLY A 48 -48.58 21.25 9.35
N ASN A 49 -48.55 22.52 8.94
CA ASN A 49 -48.51 23.69 9.82
C ASN A 49 -47.17 24.17 10.42
N ALA A 50 -47.16 25.48 10.59
CA ALA A 50 -46.07 26.40 10.85
C ALA A 50 -45.32 26.22 12.18
N GLY A 51 -44.07 26.69 12.16
CA GLY A 51 -43.32 27.18 13.31
C GLY A 51 -42.61 26.11 14.13
N ASN A 52 -41.31 25.92 13.88
CA ASN A 52 -40.35 25.96 14.97
C ASN A 52 -38.92 26.11 14.42
N GLU A 53 -38.24 27.11 14.93
CA GLU A 53 -36.85 27.43 14.70
C GLU A 53 -36.03 26.45 15.54
N VAL A 54 -35.34 25.50 14.91
CA VAL A 54 -34.32 24.71 15.59
C VAL A 54 -33.08 24.70 14.71
N LEU A 55 -32.15 25.56 15.12
CA LEU A 55 -30.76 25.64 14.76
C LEU A 55 -30.10 24.25 14.89
N GLY A 56 -30.21 23.44 13.84
CA GLY A 56 -29.46 22.21 13.69
C GLY A 56 -28.18 22.53 12.94
N ASN A 57 -27.04 22.49 13.64
CA ASN A 57 -25.70 22.56 13.05
C ASN A 57 -25.46 21.33 12.17
N SER A 58 -26.12 21.28 11.01
CA SER A 58 -25.77 20.36 9.95
C SER A 58 -24.60 20.99 9.20
N ALA A 59 -23.41 20.84 9.76
CA ALA A 59 -22.17 21.03 9.03
C ALA A 59 -22.13 19.92 7.97
N HIS A 60 -22.93 20.10 6.91
CA HIS A 60 -22.81 19.35 5.68
C HIS A 60 -21.43 19.69 5.12
N THR A 61 -20.41 18.93 5.50
CA THR A 61 -19.18 18.88 4.72
C THR A 61 -19.63 18.37 3.37
N SER A 62 -19.61 19.26 2.38
CA SER A 62 -19.88 18.89 1.00
C SER A 62 -18.96 17.72 0.63
N LEU A 63 -19.37 16.92 -0.34
CA LEU A 63 -18.55 15.82 -0.83
C LEU A 63 -17.14 16.32 -1.22
N ASP A 64 -17.05 17.56 -1.71
CA ASP A 64 -15.78 18.25 -1.98
C ASP A 64 -14.95 18.51 -0.71
N ASP A 65 -15.54 19.00 0.38
CA ASP A 65 -14.84 19.20 1.67
C ASP A 65 -14.28 17.88 2.24
N ALA A 66 -15.00 16.77 2.03
CA ALA A 66 -14.53 15.44 2.43
C ALA A 66 -13.31 15.00 1.61
N PHE A 67 -13.29 15.25 0.31
CA PHE A 67 -12.12 14.97 -0.53
C PHE A 67 -10.95 15.89 -0.18
N GLU A 68 -11.21 17.16 0.11
CA GLU A 68 -10.17 18.10 0.57
C GLU A 68 -9.54 17.61 1.87
N THR A 69 -10.36 17.18 2.84
CA THR A 69 -9.88 16.62 4.12
C THR A 69 -9.01 15.37 3.91
N ILE A 70 -9.42 14.46 3.03
CA ILE A 70 -8.65 13.24 2.74
C ILE A 70 -7.35 13.59 2.00
N ALA A 71 -7.42 14.50 1.02
CA ALA A 71 -6.25 14.95 0.26
C ALA A 71 -5.23 15.65 1.16
N GLU A 72 -5.68 16.48 2.10
CA GLU A 72 -4.85 17.10 3.12
C GLU A 72 -4.18 16.05 4.00
N PHE A 73 -4.94 15.06 4.48
CA PHE A 73 -4.39 13.98 5.29
C PHE A 73 -3.37 13.12 4.50
N MET A 74 -3.63 12.84 3.23
CA MET A 74 -2.70 12.12 2.35
C MET A 74 -1.41 12.92 2.12
N ALA A 75 -1.53 14.22 1.87
CA ALA A 75 -0.39 15.11 1.69
C ALA A 75 0.44 15.23 2.98
N GLN A 76 -0.22 15.41 4.13
CA GLN A 76 0.42 15.47 5.44
C GLN A 76 1.12 14.15 5.76
N THR A 77 0.46 13.01 5.55
CA THR A 77 1.06 11.69 5.79
C THR A 77 2.25 11.45 4.88
N THR A 78 2.15 11.81 3.60
CA THR A 78 3.27 11.71 2.63
C THR A 78 4.46 12.57 3.07
N TYR A 79 4.20 13.80 3.51
CA TYR A 79 5.24 14.69 4.02
C TYR A 79 5.89 14.12 5.27
N GLN A 80 5.09 13.62 6.23
CA GLN A 80 5.61 13.03 7.46
C GLN A 80 6.44 11.77 7.21
N CYS A 81 6.05 10.91 6.26
CA CYS A 81 6.87 9.77 5.86
C CYS A 81 8.21 10.19 5.24
N LYS A 82 8.23 11.28 4.46
CA LYS A 82 9.46 11.87 3.91
C LYS A 82 10.32 12.55 4.98
N ALA A 83 9.71 13.30 5.89
CA ALA A 83 10.41 14.06 6.92
C ALA A 83 10.94 13.17 8.05
N ARG A 84 10.29 12.03 8.30
CA ARG A 84 10.65 11.07 9.35
C ARG A 84 11.70 10.05 8.91
N SER A 85 12.29 10.19 7.72
CA SER A 85 13.58 9.54 7.43
C SER A 85 14.70 10.28 8.18
N SER A 86 14.61 10.33 9.51
CA SER A 86 15.80 10.63 10.32
C SER A 86 16.80 9.50 10.09
N PRO A 87 18.10 9.79 9.95
CA PRO A 87 19.11 8.75 9.87
C PRO A 87 19.09 7.97 11.19
N GLU A 88 18.48 6.78 11.15
CA GLU A 88 18.50 5.81 12.23
C GLU A 88 19.64 4.83 11.95
N ASP A 89 20.51 4.61 12.94
CA ASP A 89 21.55 3.60 12.85
C ASP A 89 20.94 2.20 12.99
N PHE A 90 21.44 1.24 12.21
CA PHE A 90 21.02 -0.15 12.26
C PHE A 90 22.04 -1.00 13.02
N HIS A 91 21.57 -1.77 14.01
CA HIS A 91 22.38 -2.76 14.71
C HIS A 91 22.04 -4.17 14.22
N ILE A 92 23.05 -4.90 13.75
CA ILE A 92 22.90 -6.26 13.21
C ILE A 92 23.93 -7.15 13.91
N GLU A 93 23.44 -8.19 14.60
CA GLU A 93 24.30 -9.22 15.21
C GLU A 93 24.51 -10.38 14.25
N VAL A 94 25.75 -10.84 14.14
CA VAL A 94 26.15 -11.93 13.24
C VAL A 94 27.15 -12.84 13.93
N SER A 95 27.29 -14.06 13.42
CA SER A 95 28.37 -14.95 13.83
C SER A 95 29.73 -14.43 13.36
N PRO A 96 30.86 -14.85 13.96
CA PRO A 96 32.17 -14.46 13.48
C PRO A 96 32.39 -14.94 12.04
N GLY A 97 32.88 -14.05 11.16
CA GLY A 97 33.02 -14.36 9.73
C GLY A 97 33.39 -13.17 8.87
N THR A 98 33.43 -13.40 7.56
CA THR A 98 33.64 -12.35 6.55
C THR A 98 32.33 -12.09 5.82
N TYR A 99 31.89 -10.83 5.81
CA TYR A 99 30.60 -10.40 5.30
C TYR A 99 30.77 -9.34 4.23
N ALA A 100 29.89 -9.37 3.23
CA ALA A 100 29.69 -8.29 2.27
C ALA A 100 28.41 -7.53 2.64
N ILE A 101 28.57 -6.26 2.99
CA ILE A 101 27.47 -5.39 3.45
C ILE A 101 27.19 -4.39 2.35
N THR A 102 25.97 -4.42 1.83
CA THR A 102 25.51 -3.55 0.75
C THR A 102 24.43 -2.62 1.25
N ALA A 103 24.61 -1.31 1.06
CA ALA A 103 23.64 -0.28 1.38
C ALA A 103 23.24 0.48 0.10
N GLY A 104 21.97 0.83 -0.06
CA GLY A 104 21.45 1.50 -1.25
C GLY A 104 20.11 2.20 -1.02
N MET A 105 19.85 3.24 -1.80
CA MET A 105 18.57 3.98 -1.84
C MET A 105 18.04 4.01 -3.27
N GLN A 106 16.74 4.24 -3.46
CA GLN A 106 16.07 4.15 -4.76
C GLN A 106 16.71 5.04 -5.85
N ASP A 107 17.25 6.19 -5.44
CA ASP A 107 17.82 7.20 -6.34
C ASP A 107 19.36 7.28 -6.26
N SER A 108 20.02 6.36 -5.54
CA SER A 108 21.48 6.39 -5.33
C SER A 108 22.19 5.11 -5.75
N GLN A 109 23.49 5.23 -6.01
CA GLN A 109 24.38 4.11 -6.28
C GLN A 109 24.58 3.28 -5.00
N GLN A 110 24.44 1.96 -5.13
CA GLN A 110 24.66 1.04 -4.03
C GLN A 110 26.14 1.01 -3.64
N GLN A 111 26.42 0.99 -2.34
CA GLN A 111 27.77 0.84 -1.79
C GLN A 111 27.91 -0.53 -1.14
N THR A 112 28.93 -1.30 -1.52
CA THR A 112 29.25 -2.60 -0.91
C THR A 112 30.60 -2.53 -0.21
N ARG A 113 30.67 -3.00 1.05
CA ARG A 113 31.91 -3.13 1.82
C ARG A 113 32.10 -4.55 2.31
N LEU A 114 33.31 -5.07 2.16
CA LEU A 114 33.71 -6.37 2.67
C LEU A 114 34.39 -6.18 4.03
N VAL A 115 33.85 -6.84 5.06
CA VAL A 115 34.33 -6.71 6.45
C VAL A 115 34.53 -8.07 7.08
N ARG A 116 35.47 -8.16 8.00
CA ARG A 116 35.68 -9.34 8.85
C ARG A 116 35.31 -8.98 10.28
N ILE A 117 34.46 -9.80 10.89
CA ILE A 117 33.96 -9.61 12.25
C ILE A 117 34.45 -10.79 13.10
N ASN A 118 35.19 -10.49 14.16
CA ASN A 118 35.65 -11.50 15.12
C ASN A 118 34.62 -11.68 16.27
N ALA A 119 34.80 -12.73 17.08
CA ALA A 119 33.90 -13.01 18.20
C ALA A 119 33.96 -11.90 19.26
N GLY A 120 32.80 -11.35 19.63
CA GLY A 120 32.68 -10.25 20.60
C GLY A 120 33.11 -8.89 20.05
N GLU A 121 33.40 -8.79 18.75
CA GLU A 121 33.75 -7.54 18.07
C GLU A 121 32.50 -6.87 17.48
N SER A 122 32.42 -5.55 17.62
CA SER A 122 31.40 -4.72 16.98
C SER A 122 32.07 -3.67 16.10
N MET A 123 31.51 -3.44 14.90
CA MET A 123 31.99 -2.44 13.95
C MET A 123 30.86 -1.47 13.59
N ASN A 124 31.17 -0.17 13.59
CA ASN A 124 30.27 0.84 13.02
C ASN A 124 30.63 1.11 11.55
N LEU A 125 29.62 1.16 10.68
CA LEU A 125 29.79 1.33 9.24
C LEU A 125 28.89 2.47 8.75
N THR A 126 29.51 3.54 8.28
CA THR A 126 28.80 4.66 7.65
C THR A 126 28.86 4.55 6.13
N PHE A 127 27.69 4.58 5.48
CA PHE A 127 27.52 4.59 4.03
C PHE A 127 26.98 5.96 3.60
N HIS A 128 27.62 6.58 2.62
CA HIS A 128 27.19 7.88 2.08
C HIS A 128 26.40 7.62 0.81
N LEU A 129 25.11 7.36 0.95
CA LEU A 129 24.20 7.08 -0.15
C LEU A 129 23.54 8.37 -0.63
#